data_AF-A0A0P1AWZ5-F1
#
_entry.id   AF-A0A0P1AWZ5-F1
#
_cell.length_a   1.000
_cell.length_b   1.000
_cell.length_c   1.000
_cell.angle_alpha   90.00
_cell.angle_beta   90.00
_cell.angle_gamma   90.00
#
_symmetry.space_group_name_H-M   'P 1'
#
loop_
_entity.id
_entity.type
_entity.pdbx_description
1 polymer ?
#
loop_
_entity_poly.entity_id
_entity_poly.type
_entity_poly.pdbx_seq_one_letter_code
_entity_poly.pdbx_strand_id
1 'polypeptide(L)'
;MGRALEIEWILFVLHVLSIIQIANAACANSCSGHGRCGSSNQCICDADWALAPDCSMRRCPVGVAWTDKARTTNLAHAHAECSNRGVCDYSRGECTCFDGYSGAACQRLRCPSNCSGHGMCYSSAILALRYGPDSLPNVAGDGVGPVYSNWEKDSVSSCMCDMGYTGPDCSQLMCAKNDDPLTTGQVHRQIQIQVGADASSNLALAGLIQVRFLGDVAAFDVAAAADSAHEQACAQAIMNLRSVLKASCTITSVDPVTRGAIYTVTFQEWVHLGGENNLLFHTGNPPLSSFTCDLTKVTSLNLPSCVISDVTTANVI
;
A
#
# COMPACT_ATOMS: atom_id res chain seq x y z
N MET A 1 -83.51 51.48 26.30
CA MET A 1 -82.97 50.16 26.74
C MET A 1 -82.23 49.37 25.65
N GLY A 2 -82.25 49.75 24.36
CA GLY A 2 -81.56 48.96 23.30
C GLY A 2 -80.06 49.22 23.10
N ARG A 3 -79.53 50.40 23.47
CA ARG A 3 -78.12 50.76 23.20
C ARG A 3 -77.08 50.15 24.16
N ALA A 4 -77.49 49.67 25.33
CA ALA A 4 -76.59 49.04 26.30
C ALA A 4 -76.25 47.59 25.92
N LEU A 5 -77.19 46.88 25.27
CA LEU A 5 -77.01 45.50 24.82
C LEU A 5 -76.07 45.39 23.61
N GLU A 6 -76.00 46.39 22.73
CA GLU A 6 -75.06 46.38 21.59
C GLU A 6 -73.59 46.58 22.01
N ILE A 7 -73.33 47.39 23.05
CA ILE A 7 -71.97 47.67 23.53
C ILE A 7 -71.41 46.46 24.29
N GLU A 8 -72.24 45.78 25.09
CA GLU A 8 -71.88 44.54 25.78
C GLU A 8 -71.57 43.41 24.78
N TRP A 9 -72.34 43.28 23.69
CA TRP A 9 -72.08 42.32 22.62
C TRP A 9 -70.78 42.62 21.86
N ILE A 10 -70.50 43.90 21.56
CA ILE A 10 -69.27 44.30 20.86
C ILE A 10 -68.03 44.07 21.75
N LEU A 11 -68.11 44.38 23.05
CA LEU A 11 -67.02 44.12 24.01
C LEU A 11 -66.79 42.62 24.22
N PHE A 12 -67.85 41.81 24.25
CA PHE A 12 -67.75 40.36 24.33
C PHE A 12 -67.12 39.75 23.08
N VAL A 13 -67.49 40.20 21.88
CA VAL A 13 -66.89 39.76 20.60
C VAL A 13 -65.41 40.19 20.49
N LEU A 14 -65.06 41.40 20.94
CA LEU A 14 -63.66 41.88 20.99
C LEU A 14 -62.80 41.10 22.00
N HIS A 15 -63.37 40.67 23.14
CA HIS A 15 -62.67 39.80 24.09
C HIS A 15 -62.49 38.38 23.55
N VAL A 16 -63.47 37.82 22.83
CA VAL A 16 -63.38 36.48 22.22
C VAL A 16 -62.38 36.46 21.05
N LEU A 17 -62.26 37.54 20.26
CA LEU A 17 -61.27 37.68 19.19
C LEU A 17 -59.82 37.83 19.69
N SER A 18 -59.62 38.26 20.94
CA SER A 18 -58.28 38.48 21.52
C SER A 18 -57.65 37.21 22.10
N ILE A 19 -58.35 36.07 22.08
CA ILE A 19 -57.90 34.79 22.67
C ILE A 19 -57.58 33.74 21.58
N ILE A 20 -57.55 34.12 20.30
CA ILE A 20 -57.05 33.24 19.24
C ILE A 20 -55.53 33.16 19.35
N GLN A 21 -55.04 32.38 20.32
CA GLN A 21 -53.66 31.91 20.31
C GLN A 21 -53.54 30.89 19.18
N ILE A 22 -53.07 31.36 18.02
CA ILE A 22 -52.57 30.48 16.98
C ILE A 22 -51.32 29.84 17.58
N ALA A 23 -51.46 28.65 18.16
CA ALA A 23 -50.31 27.85 18.54
C ALA A 23 -49.58 27.49 17.24
N ASN A 24 -48.55 28.27 16.91
CA ASN A 24 -47.62 27.89 15.86
C ASN A 24 -47.00 26.57 16.31
N ALA A 25 -47.42 25.51 15.63
CA ALA A 25 -46.87 24.19 15.72
C ALA A 25 -45.39 24.31 15.30
N ALA A 26 -44.52 24.60 16.27
CA ALA A 26 -43.11 24.83 16.04
C ALA A 26 -42.40 23.49 16.19
N CYS A 27 -41.74 23.05 15.13
CA CYS A 27 -40.85 21.91 15.21
C CYS A 27 -39.76 22.15 16.26
N ALA A 28 -39.36 21.09 16.97
CA ALA A 28 -38.30 21.13 17.96
C ALA A 28 -37.04 21.78 17.38
N ASN A 29 -36.50 22.78 18.10
CA ASN A 29 -35.33 23.57 17.70
C ASN A 29 -35.38 24.12 16.26
N SER A 30 -36.58 24.31 15.69
CA SER A 30 -36.75 24.66 14.27
C SER A 30 -35.98 23.73 13.33
N CYS A 31 -35.98 22.42 13.63
CA CYS A 31 -35.21 21.39 12.94
C CYS A 31 -33.71 21.68 12.88
N SER A 32 -33.20 22.42 13.88
CA SER A 32 -31.80 22.82 14.04
C SER A 32 -31.18 23.47 12.79
N GLY A 33 -31.99 23.98 11.87
CA GLY A 33 -31.53 24.50 10.57
C GLY A 33 -31.10 23.43 9.55
N HIS A 34 -31.28 22.13 9.84
CA HIS A 34 -30.83 20.99 9.02
C HIS A 34 -31.99 20.13 8.52
N GLY A 35 -33.10 20.78 8.18
CA GLY A 35 -34.29 20.14 7.67
C GLY A 35 -35.45 21.10 7.56
N ARG A 36 -36.61 20.55 7.22
CA ARG A 36 -37.87 21.30 7.16
C ARG A 36 -38.91 20.73 8.11
N CYS A 37 -39.74 21.61 8.67
CA CYS A 37 -40.84 21.19 9.52
C CYS A 37 -41.96 20.58 8.66
N GLY A 38 -42.25 19.30 8.89
CA GLY A 38 -43.32 18.56 8.22
C GLY A 38 -44.66 18.66 8.93
N SER A 39 -45.62 17.83 8.53
CA SER A 39 -46.87 17.68 9.26
C SER A 39 -46.61 17.09 10.66
N SER A 40 -47.50 17.40 11.62
CA SER A 40 -47.44 16.87 12.99
C SER A 40 -46.22 17.28 13.82
N ASN A 41 -45.60 18.43 13.55
CA ASN A 41 -44.40 18.92 14.25
C ASN A 41 -43.18 18.00 14.15
N GLN A 42 -43.11 17.18 13.10
CA GLN A 42 -41.99 16.28 12.84
C GLN A 42 -41.02 16.93 11.87
N CYS A 43 -39.73 16.93 12.21
CA CYS A 43 -38.72 17.39 11.28
C CYS A 43 -38.43 16.34 10.21
N ILE A 44 -38.38 16.81 8.96
CA ILE A 44 -37.85 16.06 7.83
C ILE A 44 -36.42 16.54 7.64
N CYS A 45 -35.47 15.77 8.17
CA CYS A 45 -34.05 16.12 8.19
C CYS A 45 -33.36 15.92 6.84
N ASP A 46 -32.31 16.70 6.62
CA ASP A 46 -31.35 16.46 5.55
C ASP A 46 -30.63 15.11 5.77
N ALA A 47 -30.17 14.48 4.67
CA ALA A 47 -29.71 13.09 4.67
C ALA A 47 -28.66 12.77 5.75
N ASP A 48 -27.71 13.67 5.97
CA ASP A 48 -26.65 13.49 6.97
C ASP A 48 -27.11 13.82 8.38
N TRP A 49 -28.21 14.56 8.59
CA TRP A 49 -28.67 15.05 9.90
C TRP A 49 -29.83 14.24 10.50
N ALA A 50 -30.21 13.14 9.84
CA ALA A 50 -31.38 12.34 10.19
C ALA A 50 -31.17 11.36 11.37
N LEU A 51 -30.18 11.60 12.24
CA LEU A 51 -29.95 10.76 13.42
C LEU A 51 -30.75 11.20 14.65
N ALA A 52 -31.10 12.48 14.74
CA ALA A 52 -31.95 13.02 15.80
C ALA A 52 -33.28 13.53 15.25
N PRO A 53 -34.38 13.43 16.02
CA PRO A 53 -35.71 13.91 15.59
C PRO A 53 -35.80 15.42 15.32
N ASP A 54 -34.85 16.22 15.81
CA ASP A 54 -34.77 17.66 15.62
C ASP A 54 -33.64 18.07 14.64
N CYS A 55 -33.07 17.09 13.93
CA CYS A 55 -31.97 17.25 12.97
C CYS A 55 -30.69 17.86 13.55
N SER A 56 -30.46 17.73 14.87
CA SER A 56 -29.26 18.27 15.53
C SER A 56 -28.03 17.36 15.43
N MET A 57 -28.20 16.10 14.99
CA MET A 57 -27.14 15.10 14.95
C MET A 57 -26.79 14.71 13.52
N ARG A 58 -25.60 15.09 13.09
CA ARG A 58 -24.98 14.70 11.83
C ARG A 58 -24.28 13.35 11.95
N ARG A 59 -24.46 12.50 10.94
CA ARG A 59 -23.85 11.19 10.79
C ARG A 59 -22.34 11.31 10.63
N CYS A 60 -21.60 10.55 11.44
CA CYS A 60 -20.15 10.44 11.29
C CYS A 60 -19.75 9.44 10.20
N PRO A 61 -18.53 9.58 9.66
CA PRO A 61 -17.96 8.61 8.74
C PRO A 61 -17.91 7.20 9.33
N VAL A 62 -18.15 6.22 8.47
CA VAL A 62 -18.00 4.80 8.78
C VAL A 62 -16.81 4.22 8.03
N GLY A 63 -16.05 3.35 8.69
CA GLY A 63 -14.92 2.65 8.11
C GLY A 63 -14.89 1.21 8.59
N VAL A 64 -14.00 0.40 8.01
CA VAL A 64 -13.76 -0.98 8.44
C VAL A 64 -13.47 -0.98 9.95
N ALA A 65 -14.23 -1.74 10.74
CA ALA A 65 -14.05 -1.76 12.19
C ALA A 65 -12.75 -2.46 12.56
N TRP A 66 -11.97 -1.83 13.45
CA TRP A 66 -10.76 -2.47 13.99
C TRP A 66 -11.08 -3.66 14.90
N THR A 67 -12.21 -3.59 15.58
CA THR A 67 -12.73 -4.66 16.45
C THR A 67 -14.24 -4.70 16.30
N ASP A 68 -14.79 -5.86 15.98
CA ASP A 68 -16.22 -6.13 16.00
C ASP A 68 -16.50 -7.58 16.42
N LYS A 69 -17.77 -7.90 16.65
CA LYS A 69 -18.20 -9.28 16.88
C LYS A 69 -18.34 -9.95 15.52
N ALA A 70 -17.76 -11.14 15.37
CA ALA A 70 -17.98 -11.97 14.20
C ALA A 70 -19.49 -12.18 13.99
N ARG A 71 -19.98 -11.89 12.78
CA ARG A 71 -21.40 -12.02 12.45
C ARG A 71 -21.73 -13.46 12.05
N THR A 72 -20.83 -14.09 11.30
CA THR A 72 -20.87 -15.49 10.88
C THR A 72 -19.45 -16.02 10.71
N THR A 73 -19.30 -17.31 10.35
CA THR A 73 -18.01 -17.91 10.00
C THR A 73 -17.28 -17.07 8.95
N ASN A 74 -16.02 -16.70 9.23
CA ASN A 74 -15.15 -15.91 8.37
C ASN A 74 -15.69 -14.51 7.97
N LEU A 75 -16.63 -13.94 8.73
CA LEU A 75 -17.16 -12.59 8.49
C LEU A 75 -17.08 -11.73 9.75
N ALA A 76 -16.09 -10.84 9.76
CA ALA A 76 -15.83 -9.81 10.76
C ALA A 76 -15.43 -8.50 10.05
N HIS A 77 -15.09 -7.47 10.82
CA HIS A 77 -14.64 -6.15 10.36
C HIS A 77 -15.68 -5.40 9.51
N ALA A 78 -16.96 -5.48 9.90
CA ALA A 78 -18.01 -4.68 9.27
C ALA A 78 -17.73 -3.16 9.41
N HIS A 79 -18.34 -2.36 8.53
CA HIS A 79 -18.24 -0.91 8.66
C HIS A 79 -18.90 -0.43 9.96
N ALA A 80 -18.19 0.41 10.71
CA ALA A 80 -18.64 1.00 11.96
C ALA A 80 -18.35 2.49 12.01
N GLU A 81 -19.16 3.24 12.76
CA GLU A 81 -18.94 4.66 13.02
C GLU A 81 -17.58 4.85 13.69
N CYS A 82 -16.78 5.75 13.11
CA CYS A 82 -15.40 5.98 13.53
C CYS A 82 -14.57 4.68 13.68
N SER A 83 -14.87 3.65 12.89
CA SER A 83 -14.17 2.35 12.88
C SER A 83 -14.03 1.69 14.25
N ASN A 84 -14.92 1.99 15.20
CA ASN A 84 -14.81 1.62 16.62
C ASN A 84 -13.51 2.08 17.29
N ARG A 85 -12.90 3.16 16.77
CA ARG A 85 -11.60 3.67 17.19
C ARG A 85 -11.53 5.19 17.24
N GLY A 86 -12.67 5.79 17.49
CA GLY A 86 -12.83 7.20 17.80
C GLY A 86 -14.20 7.46 18.41
N VAL A 87 -14.43 8.71 18.76
CA VAL A 87 -15.73 9.21 19.25
C VAL A 87 -16.30 10.17 18.20
N CYS A 88 -17.55 9.95 17.83
CA CYS A 88 -18.26 10.83 16.92
C CYS A 88 -18.69 12.12 17.62
N ASP A 89 -18.31 13.27 17.08
CA ASP A 89 -18.96 14.55 17.36
C ASP A 89 -20.16 14.71 16.42
N TYR A 90 -21.34 14.33 16.90
CA TYR A 90 -22.58 14.42 16.13
C TYR A 90 -22.99 15.85 15.79
N SER A 91 -22.44 16.89 16.42
CA SER A 91 -22.74 18.27 16.01
C SER A 91 -22.03 18.66 14.71
N ARG A 92 -20.93 17.97 14.37
CA ARG A 92 -20.11 18.23 13.17
C ARG A 92 -20.14 17.09 12.17
N GLY A 93 -20.47 15.88 12.61
CA GLY A 93 -20.34 14.65 11.84
C GLY A 93 -18.88 14.26 11.64
N GLU A 94 -18.02 14.53 12.63
CA GLU A 94 -16.58 14.28 12.55
C GLU A 94 -16.12 13.32 13.66
N CYS A 95 -15.20 12.42 13.32
CA CYS A 95 -14.63 11.47 14.27
C CYS A 95 -13.37 12.04 14.93
N THR A 96 -13.35 12.07 16.26
CA THR A 96 -12.13 12.26 17.04
C THR A 96 -11.47 10.91 17.28
N CYS A 97 -10.35 10.64 16.63
CA CYS A 97 -9.68 9.35 16.71
C CYS A 97 -8.95 9.13 18.03
N PHE A 98 -8.93 7.88 18.49
CA PHE A 98 -8.05 7.47 19.58
C PHE A 98 -6.59 7.50 19.16
N ASP A 99 -5.69 7.52 20.14
CA ASP A 99 -4.26 7.59 19.89
C ASP A 99 -3.78 6.42 19.01
N GLY A 100 -2.86 6.73 18.09
CA GLY A 100 -2.39 5.79 17.07
C GLY A 100 -3.31 5.61 15.86
N TYR A 101 -4.51 6.22 15.82
CA TYR A 101 -5.44 6.07 14.69
C TYR A 101 -5.69 7.39 13.94
N SER A 102 -6.08 7.27 12.68
CA SER A 102 -6.26 8.40 11.76
C SER A 102 -7.21 8.07 10.60
N GLY A 103 -7.48 9.06 9.76
CA GLY A 103 -8.48 8.98 8.69
C GLY A 103 -9.84 9.50 9.15
N ALA A 104 -10.72 9.81 8.20
CA ALA A 104 -12.02 10.42 8.48
C ALA A 104 -12.91 9.57 9.41
N ALA A 105 -12.74 8.25 9.38
CA ALA A 105 -13.43 7.30 10.25
C ALA A 105 -12.47 6.60 11.23
N CYS A 106 -11.26 7.11 11.47
CA CYS A 106 -10.26 6.45 12.33
C CYS A 106 -9.87 5.02 11.89
N GLN A 107 -10.04 4.75 10.59
CA GLN A 107 -9.85 3.44 9.99
C GLN A 107 -8.38 3.10 9.71
N ARG A 108 -7.46 4.07 9.81
CA ARG A 108 -6.04 3.88 9.51
C ARG A 108 -5.19 3.92 10.76
N LEU A 109 -4.30 2.96 10.92
CA LEU A 109 -3.24 2.99 11.92
C LEU A 109 -2.18 3.99 11.46
N ARG A 110 -1.80 4.91 12.36
CA ARG A 110 -0.72 5.86 12.13
C ARG A 110 0.60 5.12 12.18
N CYS A 111 1.51 5.47 11.26
CA CYS A 111 2.88 5.01 11.39
C CYS A 111 3.53 5.58 12.66
N PRO A 112 4.30 4.77 13.40
CA PRO A 112 5.03 5.21 14.58
C PRO A 112 5.90 6.44 14.28
N SER A 113 5.87 7.43 15.17
CA SER A 113 6.66 8.68 15.08
C SER A 113 6.58 9.41 13.72
N ASN A 114 5.54 9.15 12.92
CA ASN A 114 5.47 9.58 11.51
C ASN A 114 6.74 9.21 10.71
N CYS A 115 7.24 7.99 10.91
CA CYS A 115 8.49 7.48 10.33
C CYS A 115 9.71 8.36 10.63
N SER A 116 9.68 9.11 11.74
CA SER A 116 10.76 9.97 12.24
C SER A 116 11.33 10.96 11.21
N GLY A 117 10.59 11.25 10.13
CA GLY A 117 11.08 12.05 9.01
C GLY A 117 12.10 11.36 8.09
N HIS A 118 12.33 10.05 8.27
CA HIS A 118 13.29 9.23 7.52
C HIS A 118 12.60 8.05 6.82
N GLY A 119 11.40 8.28 6.30
CA GLY A 119 10.65 7.26 5.58
C GLY A 119 9.25 7.71 5.21
N MET A 120 8.58 6.84 4.47
CA MET A 120 7.20 7.03 4.03
C MET A 120 6.27 5.99 4.66
N CYS A 121 5.10 6.45 5.09
CA CYS A 121 4.07 5.59 5.66
C CYS A 121 3.21 4.99 4.54
N TYR A 122 3.22 3.66 4.41
CA TYR A 122 2.45 2.94 3.40
C TYR A 122 1.52 1.91 4.04
N SER A 123 0.37 1.67 3.42
CA SER A 123 -0.49 0.57 3.80
C SER A 123 0.15 -0.78 3.46
N SER A 124 -0.25 -1.84 4.15
CA SER A 124 0.21 -3.21 3.84
C SER A 124 -0.02 -3.59 2.37
N ALA A 125 -1.13 -3.16 1.78
CA ALA A 125 -1.42 -3.38 0.36
C ALA A 125 -0.34 -2.80 -0.57
N ILE A 126 0.07 -1.54 -0.31
CA ILE A 126 1.06 -0.86 -1.15
C ILE A 126 2.45 -1.46 -0.93
N LEU A 127 2.80 -1.79 0.32
CA LEU A 127 4.07 -2.44 0.62
C LEU A 127 4.19 -3.79 -0.11
N ALA A 128 3.15 -4.62 -0.04
CA ALA A 128 3.13 -5.90 -0.74
C ALA A 128 3.21 -5.74 -2.26
N LEU A 129 2.40 -4.84 -2.84
CA LEU A 129 2.31 -4.66 -4.28
C LEU A 129 3.58 -4.06 -4.89
N ARG A 130 4.24 -3.12 -4.20
CA ARG A 130 5.39 -2.38 -4.76
C ARG A 130 6.74 -2.98 -4.36
N TYR A 131 6.86 -3.51 -3.15
CA TYR A 131 8.12 -3.93 -2.56
C TYR A 131 8.14 -5.40 -2.15
N GLY A 132 7.02 -6.11 -2.30
CA GLY A 132 6.97 -7.55 -2.10
C GLY A 132 7.65 -8.32 -3.24
N PRO A 133 7.95 -9.61 -3.03
CA PRO A 133 8.52 -10.47 -4.06
C PRO A 133 7.53 -10.67 -5.21
N ASP A 134 7.95 -10.42 -6.45
CA ASP A 134 7.12 -10.43 -7.66
C ASP A 134 6.55 -11.84 -7.98
N SER A 135 7.44 -12.81 -8.19
CA SER A 135 7.05 -14.16 -8.58
C SER A 135 7.90 -15.22 -7.89
N LEU A 136 7.46 -16.48 -7.95
CA LEU A 136 8.29 -17.62 -7.54
C LEU A 136 9.52 -17.73 -8.48
N PRO A 137 10.68 -18.25 -8.02
CA PRO A 137 11.94 -18.28 -8.77
C PRO A 137 11.91 -18.92 -10.18
N ASN A 138 10.85 -19.68 -10.50
CA ASN A 138 10.70 -20.40 -11.77
C ASN A 138 9.61 -19.82 -12.69
N VAL A 139 9.03 -18.68 -12.34
CA VAL A 139 7.99 -18.01 -13.14
C VAL A 139 8.45 -16.59 -13.42
N ALA A 140 8.47 -16.20 -14.70
CA ALA A 140 8.72 -14.81 -15.06
C ALA A 140 7.59 -13.93 -14.48
N GLY A 141 7.96 -13.00 -13.62
CA GLY A 141 7.04 -12.07 -13.00
C GLY A 141 6.64 -10.93 -13.93
N ASP A 142 5.67 -10.13 -13.49
CA ASP A 142 5.22 -8.92 -14.19
C ASP A 142 5.83 -7.64 -13.60
N GLY A 143 6.70 -7.81 -12.62
CA GLY A 143 7.35 -6.73 -11.91
C GLY A 143 6.54 -6.13 -10.78
N VAL A 144 5.45 -6.78 -10.38
CA VAL A 144 4.54 -6.33 -9.35
C VAL A 144 4.48 -7.39 -8.25
N GLY A 145 4.61 -6.97 -7.00
CA GLY A 145 4.48 -7.85 -5.85
C GLY A 145 3.03 -8.37 -5.68
N PRO A 146 2.81 -9.27 -4.71
CA PRO A 146 1.52 -9.92 -4.55
C PRO A 146 0.42 -8.94 -4.14
N VAL A 147 -0.79 -9.19 -4.64
CA VAL A 147 -1.98 -8.49 -4.18
C VAL A 147 -2.35 -8.98 -2.78
N TYR A 148 -2.10 -8.14 -1.77
CA TYR A 148 -2.51 -8.41 -0.39
C TYR A 148 -3.98 -8.04 -0.20
N SER A 149 -4.83 -9.05 0.07
CA SER A 149 -6.29 -8.94 0.02
C SER A 149 -7.00 -9.08 1.37
N ASN A 150 -6.26 -9.20 2.48
CA ASN A 150 -6.86 -9.29 3.81
C ASN A 150 -7.60 -7.99 4.20
N TRP A 151 -8.47 -8.07 5.21
CA TRP A 151 -9.37 -6.98 5.61
C TRP A 151 -8.61 -5.69 6.00
N GLU A 152 -7.41 -5.83 6.54
CA GLU A 152 -6.58 -4.75 7.07
C GLU A 152 -5.69 -4.09 6.02
N LYS A 153 -5.74 -4.55 4.76
CA LYS A 153 -4.78 -4.18 3.71
C LYS A 153 -4.60 -2.66 3.54
N ASP A 154 -5.66 -1.88 3.76
CA ASP A 154 -5.68 -0.41 3.66
C ASP A 154 -5.77 0.31 5.02
N SER A 155 -5.88 -0.46 6.11
CA SER A 155 -6.05 0.02 7.48
C SER A 155 -4.74 -0.01 8.25
N VAL A 156 -3.98 -1.11 8.12
CA VAL A 156 -2.65 -1.24 8.73
C VAL A 156 -1.62 -0.59 7.82
N SER A 157 -0.78 0.25 8.42
CA SER A 157 0.32 0.93 7.75
C SER A 157 1.64 0.65 8.46
N SER A 158 2.73 0.67 7.71
CA SER A 158 4.10 0.55 8.23
C SER A 158 5.01 1.54 7.52
N CYS A 159 6.13 1.88 8.16
CA CYS A 159 7.14 2.74 7.58
C CYS A 159 8.01 1.97 6.59
N MET A 160 8.13 2.48 5.37
CA MET A 160 9.22 2.18 4.46
C MET A 160 10.30 3.23 4.69
N CYS A 161 11.42 2.84 5.29
CA CYS A 161 12.47 3.78 5.65
C CYS A 161 13.25 4.26 4.43
N ASP A 162 13.80 5.46 4.52
CA ASP A 162 14.80 5.94 3.57
C ASP A 162 16.03 5.05 3.62
N MET A 163 16.80 5.03 2.54
CA MET A 163 18.01 4.20 2.48
C MET A 163 19.02 4.63 3.54
N GLY A 164 19.57 3.65 4.26
CA GLY A 164 20.44 3.84 5.42
C GLY A 164 19.70 3.95 6.76
N TYR A 165 18.36 3.96 6.77
CA TYR A 165 17.55 3.95 8.00
C TYR A 165 16.81 2.63 8.19
N THR A 166 16.55 2.28 9.43
CA THR A 166 15.88 1.04 9.83
C THR A 166 15.05 1.21 11.10
N GLY A 167 14.46 0.12 11.56
CA GLY A 167 13.54 0.08 12.69
C GLY A 167 12.08 0.32 12.27
N PRO A 168 11.14 0.21 13.23
CA PRO A 168 9.70 0.34 12.96
C PRO A 168 9.26 1.76 12.64
N ASP A 169 10.02 2.76 13.08
CA ASP A 169 9.72 4.19 12.94
C ASP A 169 10.83 4.97 12.22
N CYS A 170 11.80 4.26 11.62
CA CYS A 170 12.94 4.82 10.89
C CYS A 170 13.85 5.75 11.68
N SER A 171 13.84 5.69 13.02
CA SER A 171 14.74 6.48 13.86
C SER A 171 16.17 5.91 13.94
N GLN A 172 16.38 4.67 13.49
CA GLN A 172 17.66 3.97 13.63
C GLN A 172 18.45 4.06 12.32
N LEU A 173 19.76 4.31 12.41
CA LEU A 173 20.67 4.19 11.28
C LEU A 173 21.11 2.73 11.12
N MET A 174 21.25 2.29 9.88
CA MET A 174 21.86 1.02 9.56
C MET A 174 23.36 1.08 9.82
N CYS A 175 23.87 0.06 10.51
CA CYS A 175 25.31 -0.13 10.65
C CYS A 175 25.93 -0.49 9.31
N ALA A 176 27.18 -0.06 9.10
CA ALA A 176 27.94 -0.53 7.95
C ALA A 176 28.10 -2.05 8.00
N LYS A 177 27.88 -2.72 6.87
CA LYS A 177 28.07 -4.16 6.72
C LYS A 177 29.32 -4.42 5.92
N ASN A 178 30.15 -5.32 6.40
CA ASN A 178 31.21 -5.92 5.61
C ASN A 178 31.48 -7.32 6.15
N ASP A 179 32.15 -8.13 5.35
CA ASP A 179 32.65 -9.41 5.81
C ASP A 179 33.71 -9.24 6.90
N ASP A 180 33.78 -10.19 7.83
CA ASP A 180 34.80 -10.19 8.89
C ASP A 180 36.17 -10.52 8.24
N PRO A 181 37.17 -9.62 8.32
CA PRO A 181 38.49 -9.82 7.71
C PRO A 181 39.25 -11.07 8.16
N LEU A 182 38.85 -11.70 9.27
CA LEU A 182 39.46 -12.93 9.78
C LEU A 182 38.82 -14.20 9.23
N THR A 183 37.72 -14.08 8.50
CA THR A 183 37.07 -15.22 7.89
C THR A 183 37.88 -15.68 6.68
N THR A 184 38.00 -17.00 6.50
CA THR A 184 38.82 -17.58 5.42
C THR A 184 38.05 -18.67 4.70
N GLY A 185 38.44 -18.96 3.45
CA GLY A 185 37.80 -19.99 2.64
C GLY A 185 36.42 -19.60 2.12
N GLN A 186 36.06 -18.32 2.18
CA GLN A 186 34.82 -17.85 1.60
C GLN A 186 34.91 -17.76 0.08
N VAL A 187 33.74 -17.85 -0.53
CA VAL A 187 33.51 -17.74 -1.95
C VAL A 187 32.53 -16.61 -2.23
N HIS A 188 32.39 -16.20 -3.47
CA HIS A 188 31.41 -15.18 -3.83
C HIS A 188 30.03 -15.80 -4.00
N ARG A 189 28.98 -15.07 -3.62
CA ARG A 189 27.61 -15.45 -3.96
C ARG A 189 27.48 -15.52 -5.49
N GLN A 190 26.98 -16.64 -6.01
CA GLN A 190 26.79 -16.83 -7.44
C GLN A 190 25.40 -17.37 -7.77
N ILE A 191 24.79 -16.76 -8.79
CA ILE A 191 23.54 -17.21 -9.38
C ILE A 191 23.71 -17.41 -10.89
N GLN A 192 22.89 -18.27 -11.46
CA GLN A 192 22.72 -18.41 -12.89
C GLN A 192 21.39 -17.79 -13.30
N ILE A 193 21.42 -17.03 -14.39
CA ILE A 193 20.23 -16.51 -15.07
C ILE A 193 20.21 -17.17 -16.44
N GLN A 194 19.34 -18.16 -16.59
CA GLN A 194 19.15 -18.87 -17.84
C GLN A 194 18.00 -18.22 -18.61
N VAL A 195 18.33 -17.62 -19.74
CA VAL A 195 17.38 -16.99 -20.66
C VAL A 195 17.26 -17.86 -21.90
N GLY A 196 16.03 -18.20 -22.28
CA GLY A 196 15.77 -19.05 -23.44
C GLY A 196 14.49 -18.66 -24.16
N ALA A 197 14.22 -19.37 -25.25
CA ALA A 197 12.94 -19.34 -25.94
C ALA A 197 12.67 -20.69 -26.60
N ASP A 198 11.41 -20.93 -26.95
CA ASP A 198 11.08 -22.06 -27.81
C ASP A 198 11.74 -21.92 -29.19
N ALA A 199 12.54 -22.93 -29.55
CA ALA A 199 13.23 -23.03 -30.83
C ALA A 199 12.28 -23.24 -32.03
N SER A 200 11.00 -23.58 -31.80
CA SER A 200 10.00 -23.77 -32.86
C SER A 200 9.80 -22.55 -33.75
N SER A 201 10.04 -21.35 -33.21
CA SER A 201 9.90 -20.08 -33.92
C SER A 201 11.08 -19.79 -34.86
N ASN A 202 12.25 -20.43 -34.66
CA ASN A 202 13.50 -20.14 -35.36
C ASN A 202 13.85 -18.63 -35.41
N LEU A 203 13.54 -17.91 -34.33
CA LEU A 203 13.74 -16.47 -34.19
C LEU A 203 14.62 -16.16 -32.99
N ALA A 204 15.55 -15.22 -33.19
CA ALA A 204 16.32 -14.64 -32.09
C ALA A 204 15.39 -13.90 -31.11
N LEU A 205 15.73 -13.96 -29.83
CA LEU A 205 15.16 -13.11 -28.79
C LEU A 205 15.46 -11.63 -29.12
N ALA A 206 14.60 -10.73 -28.65
CA ALA A 206 14.76 -9.29 -28.84
C ALA A 206 14.19 -8.51 -27.64
N GLY A 207 14.77 -7.36 -27.33
CA GLY A 207 14.37 -6.53 -26.19
C GLY A 207 15.28 -6.73 -24.97
N LEU A 208 14.74 -6.47 -23.78
CA LEU A 208 15.49 -6.52 -22.54
C LEU A 208 14.93 -7.59 -21.60
N ILE A 209 15.82 -8.26 -20.89
CA ILE A 209 15.46 -8.98 -19.66
C ILE A 209 15.60 -8.04 -18.48
N GLN A 210 14.66 -8.12 -17.53
CA GLN A 210 14.74 -7.41 -16.27
C GLN A 210 14.99 -8.41 -15.14
N VAL A 211 15.99 -8.14 -14.31
CA VAL A 211 16.30 -8.91 -13.11
C VAL A 211 16.04 -8.01 -11.91
N ARG A 212 15.16 -8.45 -11.04
CA ARG A 212 14.76 -7.71 -9.85
C ARG A 212 15.49 -8.25 -8.63
N PHE A 213 16.01 -7.34 -7.82
CA PHE A 213 16.68 -7.66 -6.57
C PHE A 213 16.38 -6.56 -5.55
N LEU A 214 15.77 -6.93 -4.42
CA LEU A 214 15.42 -6.00 -3.33
C LEU A 214 14.75 -4.70 -3.82
N GLY A 215 13.77 -4.82 -4.72
CA GLY A 215 13.02 -3.68 -5.26
C GLY A 215 13.74 -2.85 -6.32
N ASP A 216 15.00 -3.15 -6.64
CA ASP A 216 15.74 -2.60 -7.78
C ASP A 216 15.64 -3.48 -9.01
N VAL A 217 15.95 -2.90 -10.16
CA VAL A 217 15.85 -3.56 -11.46
C VAL A 217 17.14 -3.36 -12.25
N ALA A 218 17.80 -4.46 -12.58
CA ALA A 218 18.85 -4.52 -13.59
C ALA A 218 18.21 -4.89 -14.93
N ALA A 219 18.58 -4.22 -16.01
CA ALA A 219 18.09 -4.54 -17.34
C ALA A 219 19.24 -4.62 -18.34
N PHE A 220 19.24 -5.68 -19.15
CA PHE A 220 20.23 -5.93 -20.19
C PHE A 220 19.62 -6.75 -21.33
N ASP A 221 20.31 -6.86 -22.46
CA ASP A 221 19.78 -7.51 -23.66
C ASP A 221 19.45 -8.99 -23.43
N VAL A 222 18.27 -9.39 -23.90
CA VAL A 222 17.79 -10.78 -23.79
C VAL A 222 18.49 -11.72 -24.78
N ALA A 223 18.96 -11.18 -25.91
CA ALA A 223 19.76 -11.89 -26.90
C ALA A 223 21.23 -11.58 -26.67
N ALA A 224 22.04 -12.62 -26.51
CA ALA A 224 23.44 -12.48 -26.17
C ALA A 224 24.36 -12.90 -27.33
N ALA A 225 25.62 -12.48 -27.21
CA ALA A 225 26.76 -13.16 -27.80
C ALA A 225 27.76 -13.49 -26.69
N ALA A 226 28.48 -14.61 -26.84
CA ALA A 226 29.53 -15.01 -25.89
C ALA A 226 30.79 -14.14 -26.10
N ASP A 227 30.66 -12.86 -25.75
CA ASP A 227 31.71 -11.86 -25.88
C ASP A 227 31.77 -10.95 -24.65
N SER A 228 32.87 -10.20 -24.55
CA SER A 228 33.12 -9.31 -23.41
C SER A 228 32.16 -8.12 -23.35
N ALA A 229 31.53 -7.73 -24.46
CA ALA A 229 30.61 -6.60 -24.47
C ALA A 229 29.30 -6.94 -23.74
N HIS A 230 28.72 -8.12 -24.00
CA HIS A 230 27.51 -8.57 -23.30
C HIS A 230 27.79 -8.91 -21.83
N GLU A 231 28.95 -9.50 -21.52
CA GLU A 231 29.37 -9.75 -20.15
C GLU A 231 29.52 -8.45 -19.34
N GLN A 232 30.12 -7.41 -19.94
CA GLN A 232 30.24 -6.09 -19.31
C GLN A 232 28.89 -5.39 -19.16
N ALA A 233 28.00 -5.50 -20.15
CA ALA A 233 26.66 -4.92 -20.07
C ALA A 233 25.84 -5.55 -18.92
N CYS A 234 25.86 -6.88 -18.79
CA CYS A 234 25.25 -7.57 -17.65
C CYS A 234 25.87 -7.13 -16.32
N ALA A 235 27.20 -7.12 -16.21
CA ALA A 235 27.88 -6.75 -14.97
C ALA A 235 27.54 -5.31 -14.55
N GLN A 236 27.54 -4.37 -15.50
CA GLN A 236 27.17 -2.98 -15.23
C GLN A 236 25.70 -2.84 -14.82
N ALA A 237 24.79 -3.57 -15.45
CA ALA A 237 23.39 -3.56 -15.07
C ALA A 237 23.18 -4.06 -13.63
N ILE A 238 23.89 -5.12 -13.24
CA ILE A 238 23.86 -5.66 -11.87
C ILE A 238 24.49 -4.68 -10.87
N MET A 239 25.60 -4.02 -11.20
CA MET A 239 26.24 -3.01 -10.34
C MET A 239 25.44 -1.70 -10.22
N ASN A 240 24.40 -1.49 -11.04
CA ASN A 240 23.47 -0.36 -10.88
C ASN A 240 22.39 -0.64 -9.80
N LEU A 241 22.28 -1.86 -9.30
CA LEU A 241 21.41 -2.19 -8.16
C LEU A 241 22.00 -1.56 -6.88
N ARG A 242 21.17 -0.91 -6.06
CA ARG A 242 21.67 -0.06 -4.94
C ARG A 242 22.44 -0.83 -3.87
N SER A 243 22.18 -2.12 -3.73
CA SER A 243 22.83 -3.00 -2.74
C SER A 243 24.10 -3.69 -3.27
N VAL A 244 24.43 -3.55 -4.56
CA VAL A 244 25.59 -4.21 -5.19
C VAL A 244 26.69 -3.20 -5.47
N LEU A 245 27.85 -3.37 -4.84
CA LEU A 245 29.01 -2.49 -5.06
C LEU A 245 29.86 -3.01 -6.22
N LYS A 246 30.04 -4.33 -6.31
CA LYS A 246 30.86 -4.96 -7.35
C LYS A 246 30.32 -6.32 -7.74
N ALA A 247 30.21 -6.54 -9.05
CA ALA A 247 29.81 -7.82 -9.61
C ALA A 247 30.49 -8.08 -10.96
N SER A 248 30.55 -9.34 -11.35
CA SER A 248 30.95 -9.76 -12.69
C SER A 248 29.92 -10.71 -13.28
N CYS A 249 29.71 -10.66 -14.59
CA CYS A 249 28.94 -11.64 -15.32
C CYS A 249 29.83 -12.41 -16.29
N THR A 250 29.58 -13.71 -16.44
CA THR A 250 30.17 -14.52 -17.51
C THR A 250 29.07 -15.24 -18.29
N ILE A 251 29.25 -15.39 -19.61
CA ILE A 251 28.32 -16.12 -20.47
C ILE A 251 28.88 -17.51 -20.69
N THR A 252 28.19 -18.54 -20.18
CA THR A 252 28.68 -19.93 -20.25
C THR A 252 28.15 -20.68 -21.46
N SER A 253 27.03 -20.25 -22.03
CA SER A 253 26.40 -20.86 -23.19
C SER A 253 25.52 -19.84 -23.91
N VAL A 254 25.46 -19.92 -25.25
CA VAL A 254 24.54 -19.15 -26.09
C VAL A 254 23.91 -20.09 -27.11
N ASP A 255 22.58 -20.10 -27.18
CA ASP A 255 21.84 -20.84 -28.18
C ASP A 255 22.04 -20.22 -29.57
N PRO A 256 22.41 -21.00 -30.60
CA PRO A 256 22.79 -20.47 -31.90
C PRO A 256 21.61 -19.87 -32.69
N VAL A 257 20.37 -20.23 -32.35
CA VAL A 257 19.15 -19.82 -33.06
C VAL A 257 18.46 -18.68 -32.32
N THR A 258 18.08 -18.94 -31.08
CA THR A 258 17.31 -18.01 -30.25
C THR A 258 18.20 -16.92 -29.65
N ARG A 259 19.52 -17.10 -29.63
CA ARG A 259 20.48 -16.21 -28.97
C ARG A 259 20.26 -16.09 -27.46
N GLY A 260 19.42 -16.95 -26.87
CA GLY A 260 19.28 -17.07 -25.43
C GLY A 260 20.59 -17.55 -24.81
N ALA A 261 20.84 -17.19 -23.56
CA ALA A 261 22.13 -17.44 -22.92
C ALA A 261 21.99 -17.79 -21.44
N ILE A 262 23.05 -18.40 -20.91
CA ILE A 262 23.22 -18.61 -19.47
C ILE A 262 24.26 -17.61 -18.96
N TYR A 263 23.79 -16.66 -18.16
CA TYR A 263 24.64 -15.71 -17.46
C TYR A 263 24.95 -16.26 -16.07
N THR A 264 26.23 -16.33 -15.70
CA THR A 264 26.65 -16.60 -14.33
C THR A 264 27.08 -15.29 -13.70
N VAL A 265 26.29 -14.80 -12.74
CA VAL A 265 26.57 -13.57 -12.00
C VAL A 265 27.32 -13.92 -10.73
N THR A 266 28.43 -13.24 -10.49
CA THR A 266 29.23 -13.33 -9.27
C THR A 266 29.19 -12.00 -8.54
N PHE A 267 28.59 -11.98 -7.35
CA PHE A 267 28.56 -10.81 -6.49
C PHE A 267 29.85 -10.77 -5.67
N GLN A 268 30.69 -9.78 -5.94
CA GLN A 268 32.03 -9.67 -5.35
C GLN A 268 32.03 -8.80 -4.10
N GLU A 269 31.18 -7.78 -4.07
CA GLU A 269 31.12 -6.83 -2.97
C GLU A 269 29.71 -6.22 -2.89
N TRP A 270 29.18 -6.17 -1.68
CA TRP A 270 27.90 -5.54 -1.37
C TRP A 270 28.13 -4.10 -0.92
N VAL A 271 27.13 -3.23 -1.09
CA VAL A 271 27.22 -1.85 -0.60
C VAL A 271 27.24 -1.86 0.93
N HIS A 272 28.27 -1.24 1.49
CA HIS A 272 28.46 -1.23 2.94
C HIS A 272 27.49 -0.31 3.69
N LEU A 273 27.03 0.78 3.06
CA LEU A 273 26.20 1.80 3.71
C LEU A 273 25.25 2.46 2.71
N GLY A 274 24.01 2.72 3.11
CA GLY A 274 23.07 3.55 2.36
C GLY A 274 22.47 2.92 1.10
N GLY A 275 22.75 1.64 0.82
CA GLY A 275 22.14 0.88 -0.27
C GLY A 275 20.91 0.05 0.13
N GLU A 276 20.56 0.05 1.41
CA GLU A 276 19.55 -0.82 2.01
C GLU A 276 18.68 -0.06 3.04
N ASN A 277 17.57 -0.66 3.46
CA ASN A 277 16.71 -0.14 4.53
C ASN A 277 16.01 -1.26 5.32
N ASN A 278 14.97 -0.94 6.10
CA ASN A 278 14.21 -1.93 6.89
C ASN A 278 13.49 -3.02 6.10
N LEU A 279 13.15 -2.80 4.82
CA LEU A 279 12.43 -3.76 3.97
C LEU A 279 13.30 -4.36 2.86
N LEU A 280 14.22 -3.55 2.32
CA LEU A 280 15.08 -3.88 1.20
C LEU A 280 16.50 -4.07 1.73
N PHE A 281 16.79 -5.26 2.24
CA PHE A 281 18.11 -5.61 2.77
C PHE A 281 18.42 -7.09 2.61
N HIS A 282 19.70 -7.44 2.75
CA HIS A 282 20.17 -8.80 2.93
C HIS A 282 21.27 -8.89 4.00
N THR A 283 21.74 -10.10 4.30
CA THR A 283 22.76 -10.37 5.34
C THR A 283 24.06 -10.90 4.72
N GLY A 284 24.46 -10.37 3.55
CA GLY A 284 25.60 -10.89 2.75
C GLY A 284 25.27 -12.12 1.89
N ASN A 285 24.32 -12.97 2.30
CA ASN A 285 23.89 -14.13 1.51
C ASN A 285 22.39 -14.07 1.15
N PRO A 286 21.98 -13.27 0.15
CA PRO A 286 20.58 -13.18 -0.23
C PRO A 286 20.06 -14.53 -0.74
N PRO A 287 18.88 -14.98 -0.25
CA PRO A 287 18.26 -16.21 -0.72
C PRO A 287 17.84 -16.06 -2.18
N LEU A 288 17.72 -17.18 -2.91
CA LEU A 288 17.30 -17.17 -4.31
C LEU A 288 15.94 -16.47 -4.52
N SER A 289 15.04 -16.54 -3.53
CA SER A 289 13.73 -15.86 -3.55
C SER A 289 13.80 -14.33 -3.55
N SER A 290 14.97 -13.75 -3.29
CA SER A 290 15.19 -12.30 -3.41
C SER A 290 15.43 -11.85 -4.86
N PHE A 291 15.65 -12.80 -5.77
CA PHE A 291 15.90 -12.56 -7.18
C PHE A 291 14.69 -13.04 -8.00
N THR A 292 14.19 -12.18 -8.87
CA THR A 292 13.17 -12.57 -9.85
C THR A 292 13.52 -12.06 -11.24
N CYS A 293 13.00 -12.74 -12.24
CA CYS A 293 13.12 -12.34 -13.63
C CYS A 293 11.79 -11.80 -14.13
N ASP A 294 11.84 -10.75 -14.93
CA ASP A 294 10.71 -10.08 -15.56
C ASP A 294 11.00 -9.99 -17.08
N LEU A 295 10.07 -10.54 -17.86
CA LEU A 295 10.18 -10.64 -19.33
C LEU A 295 9.25 -9.66 -20.05
N THR A 296 8.62 -8.73 -19.34
CA THR A 296 7.67 -7.76 -19.94
C THR A 296 8.31 -6.80 -20.94
N LYS A 297 9.65 -6.74 -20.98
CA LYS A 297 10.45 -5.95 -21.94
C LYS A 297 11.03 -6.78 -23.09
N VAL A 298 10.71 -8.07 -23.16
CA VAL A 298 11.02 -8.90 -24.33
C VAL A 298 10.01 -8.60 -25.43
N THR A 299 10.50 -8.35 -26.64
CA THR A 299 9.70 -7.91 -27.80
C THR A 299 9.67 -8.92 -28.94
N SER A 300 10.45 -10.01 -28.84
CA SER A 300 10.40 -11.10 -29.81
C SER A 300 9.07 -11.87 -29.76
N LEU A 301 8.65 -12.40 -30.90
CA LEU A 301 7.39 -13.15 -31.05
C LEU A 301 7.48 -14.64 -30.65
N ASN A 302 8.62 -15.04 -30.08
CA ASN A 302 8.81 -16.38 -29.54
C ASN A 302 8.17 -16.51 -28.14
N LEU A 303 8.27 -17.69 -27.52
CA LEU A 303 7.86 -17.90 -26.12
C LEU A 303 9.11 -17.85 -25.23
N PRO A 304 9.46 -16.67 -24.68
CA PRO A 304 10.67 -16.52 -23.87
C PRO A 304 10.51 -17.17 -22.49
N SER A 305 11.63 -17.59 -21.91
CA SER A 305 11.72 -18.09 -20.54
C SER A 305 12.92 -17.47 -19.83
N CYS A 306 12.78 -17.25 -18.52
CA CYS A 306 13.91 -17.00 -17.62
C CYS A 306 13.78 -17.91 -16.39
N VAL A 307 14.89 -18.53 -16.01
CA VAL A 307 15.02 -19.28 -14.76
C VAL A 307 16.26 -18.77 -14.04
N ILE A 308 16.10 -18.44 -12.75
CA ILE A 308 17.23 -18.09 -11.88
C ILE A 308 17.51 -19.28 -10.95
N SER A 309 18.76 -19.69 -10.87
CA SER A 309 19.19 -20.81 -10.03
C SER A 309 20.44 -20.47 -9.22
N ASP A 310 20.64 -21.20 -8.13
CA ASP A 310 21.83 -21.08 -7.30
C ASP A 310 23.03 -21.80 -7.92
N VAL A 311 24.18 -21.14 -7.90
CA VAL A 311 25.49 -21.78 -8.19
C VAL A 311 26.27 -21.94 -6.88
N THR A 312 26.40 -20.85 -6.12
CA THR A 312 27.14 -20.83 -4.85
C THR A 312 26.30 -20.14 -3.80
N THR A 313 26.01 -20.84 -2.69
CA THR A 313 25.15 -20.38 -1.57
C THR A 313 25.77 -20.57 -0.19
N ALA A 314 26.89 -21.29 -0.08
CA ALA A 314 27.53 -21.63 1.20
C ALA A 314 28.88 -20.93 1.34
N ASN A 315 29.20 -20.50 2.57
CA ASN A 315 30.44 -19.78 2.90
C ASN A 315 30.68 -18.56 2.01
N VAL A 316 29.65 -17.73 1.80
CA VAL A 316 29.76 -16.56 0.92
C VAL A 316 30.15 -15.29 1.66
N ILE A 317 30.87 -14.38 0.99
CA ILE A 317 31.00 -12.97 1.38
C ILE A 317 29.84 -12.12 0.84
#